data_AF-A0A3R8UUG4-F1
#
_entry.id   AF-A0A3R8UUG4-F1
#
_cell.length_a   1.000
_cell.length_b   1.000
_cell.length_c   1.000
_cell.angle_alpha   90.00
_cell.angle_beta   90.00
_cell.angle_gamma   90.00
#
_symmetry.space_group_name_H-M   'P 1'
#
loop_
_entity.id
_entity.type
_entity.pdbx_description
1 polymer ?
#
loop_
_entity_poly.entity_id
_entity_poly.type
_entity_poly.pdbx_seq_one_letter_code
_entity_poly.pdbx_strand_id
1 'polypeptide(L)'
;MDTLTKTPSSNSEILFLIDKKTQQTKIELGSLLCAFSAPTTLAKAAASIWENELLIKEDPDSGSPLYYLPMQLSADFIDLILDQLDSDSRTDAVQFRDACRTIEASANKISRLQQTKPHVYETWLKWMDSDEATQTMHKILSRQHQHPPATSPNHAAPGGQ
;
A
#
# COMPACT_ATOMS: atom_id res chain seq x y z
N MET A 1 -6.39 38.28 2.97
CA MET A 1 -5.39 37.25 3.31
C MET A 1 -6.16 36.16 4.01
N ASP A 2 -6.61 35.18 3.24
CA ASP A 2 -7.40 34.06 3.76
C ASP A 2 -6.43 32.90 3.99
N THR A 3 -5.98 32.77 5.22
CA THR A 3 -5.15 31.65 5.67
C THR A 3 -6.05 30.42 5.77
N LEU A 4 -6.16 29.68 4.67
CA LEU A 4 -6.80 28.37 4.69
C LEU A 4 -5.92 27.44 5.52
N THR A 5 -6.27 27.27 6.80
CA THR A 5 -5.70 26.23 7.65
C THR A 5 -6.29 24.91 7.17
N LYS A 6 -5.70 24.33 6.13
CA LYS A 6 -6.08 23.01 5.65
C LYS A 6 -5.61 22.02 6.71
N THR A 7 -6.55 21.57 7.54
CA THR A 7 -6.37 20.36 8.34
C THR A 7 -5.75 19.27 7.45
N PRO A 8 -4.75 18.50 7.92
CA PRO A 8 -4.25 17.39 7.14
C PRO A 8 -5.46 16.51 6.85
N SER A 9 -5.74 16.30 5.55
CA SER A 9 -6.89 15.54 5.12
C SER A 9 -6.89 14.22 5.88
N SER A 10 -7.94 13.97 6.67
CA SER A 10 -8.14 12.75 7.44
C SER A 10 -8.39 11.52 6.55
N ASN A 11 -7.98 11.57 5.29
CA ASN A 11 -8.03 10.45 4.40
C ASN A 11 -6.82 9.58 4.75
N SER A 12 -7.07 8.46 5.41
CA SER A 12 -6.15 7.35 5.67
C SER A 12 -5.66 6.67 4.37
N GLU A 13 -5.61 7.42 3.27
CA GLU A 13 -5.29 6.93 1.95
C GLU A 13 -3.77 6.90 1.79
N ILE A 14 -3.28 5.68 1.61
CA ILE A 14 -1.87 5.43 1.35
C ILE A 14 -1.54 5.95 -0.05
N LEU A 15 -0.54 6.83 -0.15
CA LEU A 15 -0.14 7.42 -1.41
C LEU A 15 0.89 6.55 -2.13
N PHE A 16 0.64 6.30 -3.41
CA PHE A 16 1.53 5.55 -4.29
C PHE A 16 2.02 6.40 -5.46
N LEU A 17 3.29 6.23 -5.82
CA LEU A 17 3.85 6.68 -7.08
C LEU A 17 4.14 5.46 -7.96
N ILE A 18 3.53 5.44 -9.15
CA ILE A 18 3.75 4.37 -10.13
C ILE A 18 4.53 4.95 -11.29
N ASP A 19 5.74 4.45 -11.50
CA ASP A 19 6.49 4.68 -12.73
C ASP A 19 6.06 3.63 -13.75
N LYS A 20 5.30 4.05 -14.75
CA LYS A 20 4.82 3.16 -15.82
C LYS A 20 5.94 2.60 -16.70
N LYS A 21 7.06 3.31 -16.85
CA LYS A 21 8.18 2.88 -17.70
C LYS A 21 9.00 1.80 -17.02
N THR A 22 9.31 1.99 -15.74
CA THR A 22 10.12 1.04 -14.96
C THR A 22 9.26 0.01 -14.23
N GLN A 23 7.93 0.19 -14.24
CA GLN A 23 6.94 -0.60 -13.49
C GLN A 23 7.20 -0.64 -11.98
N GLN A 24 7.97 0.34 -11.49
CA GLN A 24 8.22 0.47 -10.07
C GLN A 24 7.08 1.24 -9.41
N THR A 25 6.58 0.65 -8.33
CA THR A 25 5.68 1.34 -7.41
C THR A 25 6.47 1.75 -6.18
N LYS A 26 6.33 3.01 -5.79
CA LYS A 26 6.86 3.54 -4.52
C LYS A 26 5.70 3.97 -3.64
N ILE A 27 5.85 3.77 -2.34
CA ILE A 27 4.88 4.15 -1.32
C ILE A 27 5.40 5.36 -0.55
N GLU A 28 4.54 6.34 -0.29
CA GLU A 28 4.89 7.47 0.56
C GLU A 28 4.77 7.06 2.04
N LEU A 29 5.89 7.10 2.76
CA LEU A 29 5.99 6.54 4.12
C LEU A 29 5.17 7.32 5.15
N GLY A 30 5.00 8.63 5.00
CA GLY A 30 4.17 9.44 5.90
C GLY A 30 2.71 9.00 5.90
N SER A 31 2.13 8.84 4.71
CA SER A 31 0.75 8.39 4.49
C SER A 31 0.55 6.95 4.97
N LEU A 32 1.54 6.08 4.75
CA LEU A 32 1.52 4.71 5.28
C LEU A 32 1.50 4.70 6.81
N LEU A 33 2.39 5.47 7.44
CA LEU A 33 2.46 5.58 8.89
C LEU A 33 1.17 6.18 9.47
N CYS A 34 0.62 7.23 8.84
CA CYS A 34 -0.68 7.78 9.21
C CYS A 34 -1.82 6.76 9.10
N ALA A 35 -1.81 5.91 8.06
CA ALA A 35 -2.81 4.84 7.91
C ALA A 35 -2.73 3.82 9.04
N PHE A 36 -1.53 3.58 9.60
CA PHE A 36 -1.34 2.76 10.80
C PHE A 36 -1.53 3.51 12.11
N SER A 37 -1.93 4.80 12.10
CA SER A 37 -1.93 5.66 13.30
C SER A 37 -0.56 5.80 13.98
N ALA A 38 0.53 5.61 13.23
CA ALA A 38 1.91 5.65 13.70
C ALA A 38 2.57 7.02 13.51
N PRO A 39 3.59 7.38 14.32
CA PRO A 39 4.34 8.62 14.15
C PRO A 39 5.05 8.70 12.79
N THR A 40 4.78 9.74 12.00
CA THR A 40 5.41 9.97 10.69
C THR A 40 6.91 10.20 10.76
N THR A 41 7.44 10.55 11.93
CA THR A 41 8.88 10.67 12.20
C THR A 41 9.65 9.38 11.96
N LEU A 42 8.98 8.21 12.04
CA LEU A 42 9.56 6.91 11.75
C LEU A 42 10.02 6.77 10.28
N ALA A 43 9.48 7.56 9.36
CA ALA A 43 9.93 7.58 7.96
C ALA A 43 11.43 7.92 7.82
N LYS A 44 12.00 8.67 8.78
CA LYS A 44 13.43 9.00 8.80
C LYS A 44 14.33 7.78 8.99
N ALA A 45 13.81 6.70 9.61
CA ALA A 45 14.55 5.45 9.76
C ALA A 45 14.86 4.85 8.38
N ALA A 46 13.93 4.97 7.42
CA ALA A 46 14.15 4.51 6.06
C ALA A 46 15.25 5.31 5.34
N ALA A 47 15.30 6.63 5.53
CA ALA A 47 16.33 7.48 4.94
C ALA A 47 17.75 7.14 5.44
N SER A 48 17.87 6.56 6.64
CA SER A 48 19.18 6.16 7.20
C SER A 48 19.65 4.80 6.69
N ILE A 49 18.74 3.94 6.22
CA ILE A 49 19.06 2.56 5.80
C ILE A 49 19.08 2.41 4.27
N TRP A 50 18.17 3.10 3.58
CA TRP A 50 17.95 2.98 2.13
C TRP A 50 18.13 4.31 1.39
N GLU A 51 19.16 5.07 1.76
CA GLU A 51 19.42 6.41 1.21
C GLU A 51 19.43 6.44 -0.33
N ASN A 52 19.96 5.40 -0.98
CA ASN A 52 20.11 5.36 -2.44
C ASN A 52 18.83 4.91 -3.16
N GLU A 53 17.94 4.21 -2.47
CA GLU A 53 16.71 3.62 -3.01
C GLU A 53 15.50 4.53 -2.79
N LEU A 54 15.55 5.34 -1.72
CA LEU A 54 14.51 6.25 -1.31
C LEU A 54 14.44 7.45 -2.25
N LEU A 55 13.25 7.74 -2.76
CA LEU A 55 13.00 8.97 -3.47
C LEU A 55 12.50 10.02 -2.47
N ILE A 56 13.28 11.07 -2.27
CA ILE A 56 12.89 12.20 -1.42
C ILE A 56 12.34 13.30 -2.32
N LYS A 57 11.13 13.77 -2.02
CA LYS A 57 10.53 14.95 -2.66
C LYS A 57 10.18 15.97 -1.61
N GLU A 58 10.07 17.22 -2.02
CA GLU A 58 9.51 18.27 -1.17
C GLU A 58 7.98 18.26 -1.29
N ASP A 59 7.29 18.31 -0.15
CA ASP A 59 5.85 18.54 -0.11
C ASP A 59 5.56 19.98 -0.55
N PRO A 60 4.81 20.20 -1.64
CA PRO A 60 4.52 21.55 -2.13
C PRO A 60 3.71 22.40 -1.14
N ASP A 61 2.98 21.78 -0.22
CA ASP A 61 2.13 22.49 0.73
C ASP A 61 2.91 22.90 2.00
N SER A 62 3.77 22.02 2.52
CA SER A 62 4.46 22.22 3.80
C SER A 62 5.97 22.48 3.70
N GLY A 63 6.60 22.24 2.54
CA GLY A 63 8.05 22.25 2.36
C GLY A 63 8.79 21.10 3.07
N SER A 64 8.05 20.17 3.68
CA SER A 64 8.65 19.04 4.40
C SER A 64 9.07 17.92 3.45
N PRO A 65 10.08 17.11 3.79
CA PRO A 65 10.48 15.98 2.97
C PRO A 65 9.42 14.86 3.00
N LEU A 66 8.99 14.43 1.82
CA LEU A 66 8.21 13.22 1.58
C LEU A 66 9.15 12.09 1.17
N TYR A 67 9.00 10.95 1.85
CA TYR A 67 9.87 9.80 1.68
C TYR A 67 9.13 8.71 0.90
N TYR A 68 9.56 8.47 -0.34
CA TYR A 68 8.97 7.46 -1.20
C TYR A 68 9.85 6.22 -1.27
N LEU A 69 9.42 5.14 -0.63
CA LEU A 69 10.12 3.86 -0.58
C LEU A 69 9.65 2.92 -1.69
N PRO A 70 10.54 2.22 -2.41
CA PRO A 70 10.13 1.14 -3.30
C PRO A 70 9.28 0.09 -2.58
N MET A 71 8.18 -0.34 -3.21
CA MET A 71 7.24 -1.30 -2.62
C MET A 71 7.89 -2.62 -2.19
N GLN A 72 8.99 -3.00 -2.84
CA GLN A 72 9.78 -4.19 -2.49
C GLN A 72 10.43 -4.10 -1.10
N LEU A 73 10.71 -2.89 -0.62
CA LEU A 73 11.32 -2.65 0.70
C LEU A 73 10.27 -2.37 1.78
N SER A 74 8.98 -2.30 1.43
CA SER A 74 7.92 -1.98 2.39
C SER A 74 7.80 -2.99 3.53
N ALA A 75 8.02 -4.28 3.25
CA ALA A 75 7.97 -5.31 4.28
C ALA A 75 9.13 -5.15 5.28
N ASP A 76 10.34 -4.90 4.78
CA ASP A 76 11.54 -4.70 5.60
C ASP A 76 11.44 -3.41 6.43
N PHE A 77 10.89 -2.35 5.85
CA PHE A 77 10.60 -1.12 6.59
C PHE A 77 9.61 -1.35 7.73
N ILE A 78 8.57 -2.15 7.50
CA ILE A 78 7.63 -2.47 8.58
C ILE A 78 8.34 -3.25 9.69
N ASP A 79 9.08 -4.30 9.35
CA ASP A 79 9.83 -5.09 10.35
C ASP A 79 10.77 -4.22 11.19
N LEU A 80 11.39 -3.18 10.59
CA LEU A 80 12.24 -2.22 11.29
C LEU A 80 11.48 -1.39 12.35
N ILE A 81 10.20 -1.05 12.09
CA ILE A 81 9.43 -0.17 12.97
C ILE A 81 8.46 -0.90 13.89
N LEU A 82 8.27 -2.21 13.75
CA LEU A 82 7.27 -3.00 14.49
C LEU A 82 7.36 -2.84 16.02
N ASP A 83 8.57 -2.73 16.56
CA ASP A 83 8.80 -2.58 18.00
C ASP A 83 8.43 -1.18 18.52
N GLN A 84 8.30 -0.21 17.61
CA GLN A 84 7.97 1.18 17.92
C GLN A 84 6.46 1.48 17.80
N LEU A 85 5.66 0.49 17.36
CA LEU A 85 4.22 0.61 17.22
C LEU A 85 3.47 0.17 18.49
N ASP A 86 2.29 0.74 18.73
CA ASP A 86 1.35 0.21 19.72
C ASP A 86 0.67 -1.09 19.22
N SER A 87 -0.17 -1.71 20.05
CA SER A 87 -0.78 -3.02 19.72
C SER A 87 -1.66 -2.98 18.47
N ASP A 88 -2.41 -1.90 18.30
CA ASP A 88 -3.44 -1.80 17.27
C ASP A 88 -2.76 -1.46 15.94
N SER A 89 -1.90 -0.44 15.95
CA SER A 89 -1.03 -0.05 14.83
C SER A 89 -0.16 -1.21 14.35
N ARG A 90 0.37 -2.03 15.28
CA ARG A 90 1.17 -3.21 14.95
C ARG A 90 0.38 -4.26 14.19
N THR A 91 -0.89 -4.46 14.54
CA THR A 91 -1.74 -5.45 13.86
C THR A 91 -1.93 -5.09 12.39
N ASP A 92 -2.27 -3.84 12.11
CA ASP A 92 -2.47 -3.34 10.74
C ASP A 92 -1.15 -3.35 9.95
N ALA A 93 -0.04 -2.93 10.57
CA ALA A 93 1.27 -2.97 9.96
C ALA A 93 1.69 -4.40 9.59
N VAL A 94 1.46 -5.39 10.45
CA VAL A 94 1.74 -6.81 10.17
C VAL A 94 0.93 -7.32 8.98
N GLN A 95 -0.37 -7.01 8.91
CA GLN A 95 -1.21 -7.40 7.77
C GLN A 95 -0.70 -6.80 6.47
N PHE A 96 -0.35 -5.50 6.48
CA PHE A 96 0.19 -4.82 5.31
C PHE A 96 1.54 -5.44 4.88
N ARG A 97 2.44 -5.71 5.83
CA ARG A 97 3.73 -6.38 5.56
C ARG A 97 3.53 -7.72 4.86
N ASP A 98 2.62 -8.54 5.34
CA ASP A 98 2.37 -9.86 4.77
C ASP A 98 1.74 -9.76 3.37
N ALA A 99 0.91 -8.75 3.13
CA ALA A 99 0.42 -8.40 1.81
C ALA A 99 1.57 -7.97 0.86
N CYS A 100 2.51 -7.12 1.33
CA CYS A 100 3.69 -6.73 0.55
C CYS A 100 4.52 -7.93 0.12
N ARG A 101 4.82 -8.86 1.04
CA ARG A 101 5.57 -10.09 0.73
C ARG A 101 4.84 -10.96 -0.30
N THR A 102 3.52 -11.03 -0.22
CA THR A 102 2.70 -11.78 -1.19
C THR A 102 2.74 -11.14 -2.59
N ILE A 103 2.67 -9.81 -2.66
CA ILE A 103 2.82 -9.05 -3.90
C ILE A 103 4.22 -9.26 -4.48
N GLU A 104 5.26 -9.17 -3.66
CA GLU A 104 6.65 -9.37 -4.08
C GLU A 104 6.89 -10.79 -4.62
N ALA A 105 6.39 -11.82 -3.93
CA ALA A 105 6.46 -13.20 -4.38
C ALA A 105 5.76 -13.40 -5.74
N SER A 106 4.66 -12.67 -5.97
CA SER A 106 3.92 -12.69 -7.23
C SER A 106 4.68 -11.96 -8.34
N ALA A 107 5.24 -10.78 -8.04
CA ALA A 107 6.09 -10.02 -8.96
C ALA A 107 7.31 -10.85 -9.38
N ASN A 108 7.99 -11.51 -8.45
CA ASN A 108 9.12 -12.39 -8.73
C ASN A 108 8.74 -13.57 -9.65
N LYS A 109 7.54 -14.14 -9.51
CA LYS A 109 7.04 -15.16 -10.45
C LYS A 109 6.83 -14.59 -11.85
N ILE A 110 6.29 -13.38 -11.95
CA ILE A 110 6.06 -12.69 -13.22
C ILE A 110 7.39 -12.33 -13.88
N SER A 111 8.36 -11.78 -13.16
CA SER A 111 9.68 -11.45 -13.71
C SER A 111 10.42 -12.67 -14.26
N ARG A 112 10.24 -13.85 -13.65
CA ARG A 112 10.77 -15.12 -14.21
C ARG A 112 10.18 -15.48 -15.57
N LEU A 113 9.00 -14.99 -15.94
CA LEU A 113 8.43 -15.18 -17.27
C LEU A 113 9.27 -14.51 -18.35
N GLN A 114 9.97 -13.40 -18.03
CA GLN A 114 10.88 -12.76 -18.98
C GLN A 114 11.94 -13.73 -19.49
N GLN A 115 12.43 -14.63 -18.63
CA GLN A 115 13.44 -15.62 -18.98
C GLN A 115 12.82 -16.91 -19.52
N THR A 116 11.73 -17.39 -18.90
CA THR A 116 11.17 -18.73 -19.18
C THR A 116 10.15 -18.74 -20.32
N LYS A 117 9.40 -17.64 -20.51
CA LYS A 117 8.29 -17.50 -21.48
C LYS A 117 8.17 -16.03 -21.94
N PRO A 118 9.13 -15.50 -22.71
CA PRO A 118 9.20 -14.08 -23.03
C PRO A 118 7.96 -13.54 -23.74
N HIS A 119 7.34 -14.32 -24.63
CA HIS A 119 6.08 -13.94 -25.28
C HIS A 119 4.91 -13.76 -24.29
N VAL A 120 4.86 -14.55 -23.21
CA VAL A 120 3.84 -14.40 -22.15
C VAL A 120 4.13 -13.14 -21.32
N TYR A 121 5.41 -12.87 -21.04
CA TYR A 121 5.81 -11.65 -20.34
C TYR A 121 5.43 -10.40 -21.15
N GLU A 122 5.69 -10.39 -22.47
CA GLU A 122 5.26 -9.30 -23.36
C GLU A 122 3.73 -9.12 -23.39
N THR A 123 2.96 -10.21 -23.43
CA THR A 123 1.49 -10.13 -23.34
C THR A 123 1.04 -9.56 -22.00
N TRP A 124 1.69 -9.94 -20.89
CA TRP A 124 1.41 -9.38 -19.56
C TRP A 124 1.71 -7.88 -19.50
N LEU A 125 2.84 -7.43 -20.04
CA LEU A 125 3.18 -6.00 -20.15
C LEU A 125 2.11 -5.22 -20.93
N LYS A 126 1.68 -5.75 -22.08
CA LYS A 126 0.62 -5.14 -22.91
C LYS A 126 -0.72 -5.08 -22.18
N TRP A 127 -1.08 -6.12 -21.43
CA TRP A 127 -2.30 -6.12 -20.64
C TRP A 127 -2.25 -5.07 -19.53
N MET A 128 -1.14 -4.92 -18.82
CA MET A 128 -1.00 -3.91 -17.75
C MET A 128 -1.12 -2.47 -18.25
N ASP A 129 -0.69 -2.19 -19.49
CA ASP A 129 -0.81 -0.86 -20.09
C ASP A 129 -2.22 -0.58 -20.66
N SER A 130 -3.13 -1.56 -20.57
CA SER A 130 -4.50 -1.42 -21.07
C SER A 130 -5.45 -0.76 -20.08
N ASP A 131 -6.51 -0.15 -20.61
CA ASP A 131 -7.63 0.37 -19.82
C ASP A 131 -8.34 -0.74 -19.03
N GLU A 132 -8.35 -1.98 -19.53
CA GLU A 132 -8.94 -3.13 -18.87
C GLU A 132 -8.22 -3.45 -17.55
N ALA A 133 -6.88 -3.40 -17.53
CA ALA A 133 -6.11 -3.59 -16.31
C ALA A 133 -6.39 -2.47 -15.29
N THR A 134 -6.48 -1.22 -15.76
CA THR A 134 -6.81 -0.07 -14.90
C THR A 134 -8.20 -0.23 -14.26
N GLN A 135 -9.22 -0.59 -15.05
CA GLN A 135 -10.58 -0.82 -14.55
C GLN A 135 -10.65 -2.02 -13.60
N THR A 136 -9.91 -3.09 -13.89
CA THR A 136 -9.85 -4.28 -13.05
C THR A 136 -9.22 -3.95 -11.70
N MET A 137 -8.09 -3.22 -11.68
CA MET A 137 -7.45 -2.76 -10.44
C MET A 137 -8.37 -1.84 -9.64
N HIS A 138 -9.00 -0.86 -10.30
CA HIS A 138 -9.97 0.01 -9.64
C HIS A 138 -11.10 -0.81 -9.00
N LYS A 139 -11.67 -1.80 -9.69
CA LYS A 139 -12.75 -2.65 -9.15
C LYS A 139 -12.29 -3.51 -7.97
N ILE A 140 -11.07 -4.03 -7.99
CA ILE A 140 -10.50 -4.83 -6.89
C ILE A 140 -10.30 -3.95 -5.66
N LEU A 141 -9.65 -2.79 -5.84
CA LEU A 141 -9.35 -1.86 -4.76
C LEU A 141 -10.63 -1.23 -4.17
N SER A 142 -11.60 -0.85 -5.02
CA SER A 142 -12.89 -0.31 -4.55
C SER A 142 -13.79 -1.36 -3.87
N ARG A 143 -13.55 -2.66 -4.06
CA ARG A 143 -14.36 -3.72 -3.41
C ARG A 143 -13.93 -4.04 -1.97
N GLN A 144 -12.89 -3.41 -1.42
CA GLN A 144 -12.49 -3.61 -0.02
C GLN A 144 -13.46 -3.01 1.03
N HIS A 145 -14.54 -2.33 0.63
CA HIS A 145 -15.54 -1.77 1.57
C HIS A 145 -16.90 -2.47 1.58
N GLN A 146 -17.10 -3.56 0.83
CA GLN A 146 -18.34 -4.33 0.92
C GLN A 146 -18.10 -5.66 1.65
N HIS A 147 -17.89 -5.58 2.96
CA HIS A 147 -18.30 -6.67 3.82
C HIS A 147 -19.84 -6.66 3.81
N PRO A 148 -20.52 -7.69 3.29
CA PRO A 148 -21.93 -7.85 3.62
C PRO A 148 -21.99 -8.01 5.15
N PRO A 149 -22.89 -7.34 5.87
CA PRO A 149 -23.05 -7.62 7.29
C PRO A 149 -23.31 -9.11 7.43
N ALA A 150 -22.54 -9.77 8.30
CA ALA A 150 -22.77 -11.14 8.67
C ALA A 150 -24.23 -11.26 9.08
N THR A 151 -25.05 -11.91 8.26
CA THR A 151 -26.33 -12.43 8.68
C THR A 151 -26.03 -13.41 9.81
N SER A 152 -26.20 -12.95 11.05
CA SER A 152 -26.15 -13.78 12.24
C SER A 152 -27.07 -14.98 12.04
N PRO A 153 -26.61 -16.22 12.24
CA PRO A 153 -27.50 -17.34 12.41
C PRO A 153 -28.01 -17.26 13.85
N ASN A 154 -29.25 -16.81 14.06
CA ASN A 154 -29.91 -17.03 15.33
C ASN A 154 -31.17 -17.88 15.14
N HIS A 155 -31.02 -19.11 15.64
CA HIS A 155 -32.05 -20.08 15.97
C HIS A 155 -33.28 -19.44 16.64
N ALA A 156 -34.48 -19.91 16.27
CA ALA A 156 -35.34 -20.70 17.15
C ALA A 156 -36.72 -20.90 16.51
N ALA A 157 -37.08 -22.15 16.24
CA ALA A 157 -38.49 -22.54 16.18
C ALA A 157 -39.10 -22.41 17.59
N PRO A 158 -40.39 -22.05 17.66
CA PRO A 158 -41.27 -22.83 18.53
C PRO A 158 -42.56 -23.24 17.79
N GLY A 159 -42.98 -24.48 18.04
CA GLY A 159 -44.27 -24.98 17.58
C GLY A 159 -45.46 -24.51 18.44
N GLY A 160 -46.66 -24.90 17.98
CA GLY A 160 -47.96 -24.71 18.64
C GLY A 160 -48.71 -23.48 18.10
N GLN A 161 -49.94 -23.56 17.58
CA GLN A 161 -51.02 -24.54 17.71
C GLN A 161 -51.70 -24.83 16.38
#